data_AF-A0A2V9SRY6-F1
#
_entry.id   AF-A0A2V9SRY6-F1
#
_cell.length_a   1.000
_cell.length_b   1.000
_cell.length_c   1.000
_cell.angle_alpha   90.00
_cell.angle_beta   90.00
_cell.angle_gamma   90.00
#
_symmetry.space_group_name_H-M   'P 1'
#
loop_
_entity.id
_entity.type
_entity.pdbx_description
1 polymer ?
#
loop_
_entity_poly.entity_id
_entity_poly.type
_entity_poly.pdbx_seq_one_letter_code
_entity_poly.pdbx_strand_id
1 'polypeptide(L)'
;VIISNCVINLSADKDRVLREAFRVLKPGGRFAVSDVVTRGDIRPEIRQSVLLWVGCVAGALGDDEYRSKLSAAGFEQIEIEPTRIYRAEDAREFLSAADVDVDAISPQVDGKFMSAFVRAVKPAGKSNPCCGPTCCN
;
A
#
# COMPACT_ATOMS: atom_id res chain seq x y z
N VAL A 1 14.21 -3.18 -10.06
CA VAL A 1 13.44 -3.27 -8.79
C VAL A 1 13.07 -1.85 -8.42
N ILE A 2 11.85 -1.62 -7.93
CA ILE A 2 11.41 -0.35 -7.34
C ILE A 2 11.26 -0.56 -5.85
N ILE A 3 11.79 0.38 -5.07
CA ILE A 3 11.61 0.46 -3.63
C ILE A 3 11.05 1.82 -3.24
N SER A 4 10.29 1.85 -2.15
CA SER A 4 9.74 3.06 -1.57
C SER A 4 9.45 2.84 -0.10
N ASN A 5 9.51 3.91 0.69
CA ASN A 5 9.17 3.91 2.11
C ASN A 5 8.23 5.09 2.40
N CYS A 6 6.99 4.80 2.76
CA CYS A 6 5.97 5.71 3.28
C CYS A 6 5.58 6.94 2.42
N VAL A 7 5.96 6.99 1.13
CA VAL A 7 5.66 8.17 0.28
C VAL A 7 4.53 7.94 -0.72
N ILE A 8 4.04 6.70 -0.94
CA ILE A 8 2.92 6.48 -1.85
C ILE A 8 1.63 7.04 -1.24
N ASN A 9 1.48 6.91 0.08
CA ASN A 9 0.38 7.51 0.84
C ASN A 9 0.38 9.05 0.87
N LEU A 10 1.46 9.71 0.45
CA LEU A 10 1.52 11.16 0.26
C LEU A 10 1.05 11.60 -1.14
N SER A 11 0.93 10.68 -2.10
CA SER A 11 0.45 11.00 -3.43
C SER A 11 -1.08 11.15 -3.43
N ALA A 12 -1.54 12.24 -4.08
CA ALA A 12 -2.95 12.46 -4.37
C ALA A 12 -3.48 11.52 -5.48
N ASP A 13 -2.62 11.12 -6.42
CA ASP A 13 -2.98 10.19 -7.51
C ASP A 13 -2.15 8.90 -7.38
N LYS A 14 -2.63 8.01 -6.51
CA LYS A 14 -2.00 6.72 -6.24
C LYS A 14 -2.04 5.79 -7.45
N ASP A 15 -3.12 5.86 -8.25
CA ASP A 15 -3.25 5.03 -9.44
C ASP A 15 -2.19 5.40 -10.49
N ARG A 16 -1.90 6.69 -10.68
CA ARG A 16 -0.81 7.14 -11.53
C ARG A 16 0.56 6.70 -11.01
N VAL A 17 0.82 6.78 -9.71
CA VAL A 17 2.07 6.30 -9.11
C VAL A 17 2.27 4.81 -9.42
N LEU A 18 1.26 3.98 -9.21
CA LEU A 18 1.34 2.54 -9.44
C LEU A 18 1.48 2.21 -10.94
N ARG A 19 0.77 2.91 -11.83
CA ARG A 19 0.94 2.76 -13.29
C ARG A 19 2.34 3.15 -13.75
N GLU A 20 2.90 4.25 -13.25
CA GLU A 20 4.25 4.68 -13.61
C GLU A 20 5.31 3.72 -13.07
N ALA A 21 5.12 3.21 -11.85
CA ALA A 21 5.97 2.16 -11.30
C ALA A 21 5.95 0.90 -12.19
N PHE A 22 4.77 0.48 -12.65
CA PHE A 22 4.64 -0.63 -13.59
C PHE A 22 5.33 -0.34 -14.94
N ARG A 23 5.12 0.85 -15.49
CA ARG A 23 5.66 1.27 -16.80
C ARG A 23 7.18 1.17 -16.84
N VAL A 24 7.87 1.67 -15.82
CA VAL A 24 9.34 1.75 -15.80
C VAL A 24 10.03 0.44 -15.41
N LEU A 25 9.33 -0.50 -14.77
CA LEU A 25 9.88 -1.82 -14.49
C LEU A 25 10.10 -2.59 -15.79
N LYS A 26 11.24 -3.29 -15.87
CA LYS A 26 11.45 -4.33 -16.90
C LYS A 26 10.50 -5.51 -16.64
N PRO A 27 10.16 -6.33 -17.66
CA PRO A 27 9.47 -7.60 -17.44
C PRO A 27 10.19 -8.46 -16.40
N GLY A 28 9.44 -9.06 -15.46
CA GLY A 28 10.00 -9.79 -14.31
C GLY A 28 10.54 -8.88 -13.19
N GLY A 29 10.42 -7.56 -13.34
CA GLY A 29 10.83 -6.58 -12.34
C GLY A 29 9.95 -6.63 -11.09
N ARG A 30 10.55 -6.38 -9.92
CA ARG A 30 9.87 -6.40 -8.61
C ARG A 30 9.54 -5.00 -8.12
N PHE A 31 8.36 -4.86 -7.55
CA PHE A 31 7.90 -3.74 -6.74
C PHE A 31 7.91 -4.17 -5.27
N ALA A 32 8.62 -3.46 -4.41
CA ALA A 32 8.76 -3.80 -3.00
C ALA A 32 8.78 -2.52 -2.16
N VAL A 33 7.65 -2.20 -1.52
CA VAL A 33 7.50 -0.94 -0.77
C VAL A 33 7.08 -1.21 0.66
N SER A 34 7.47 -0.33 1.56
CA SER A 34 6.97 -0.29 2.93
C SER A 34 6.03 0.90 3.02
N ASP A 35 4.78 0.67 3.41
CA ASP A 35 3.80 1.75 3.60
C ASP A 35 2.82 1.43 4.73
N VAL A 36 2.05 2.42 5.14
CA VAL A 36 0.92 2.25 6.05
C VAL A 36 -0.27 1.73 5.26
N VAL A 37 -0.91 0.70 5.79
CA VAL A 37 -2.08 0.05 5.22
C VAL A 37 -3.18 0.01 6.27
N THR A 38 -4.40 0.22 5.83
CA THR A 38 -5.59 0.11 6.70
C THR A 38 -6.33 -1.20 6.44
N ARG A 39 -7.09 -1.68 7.43
CA ARG A 39 -7.91 -2.89 7.32
C ARG A 39 -9.28 -2.69 7.93
N GLY A 40 -10.29 -3.19 7.21
CA GLY A 40 -11.68 -3.13 7.62
C GLY A 40 -12.24 -1.71 7.65
N ASP A 41 -13.48 -1.60 8.09
CA ASP A 41 -14.16 -0.31 8.13
C ASP A 41 -13.70 0.50 9.35
N ILE A 42 -13.29 1.73 9.10
CA ILE A 42 -12.89 2.72 10.10
C ILE A 42 -13.74 3.96 9.86
N ARG A 43 -14.33 4.51 10.94
CA ARG A 43 -15.06 5.78 10.85
C ARG A 43 -14.19 6.87 10.20
N PRO A 44 -14.70 7.64 9.23
CA PRO A 44 -13.90 8.61 8.46
C PRO A 44 -13.12 9.59 9.33
N GLU A 45 -13.72 10.05 10.42
CA GLU A 45 -13.14 11.04 11.34
C GLU A 45 -11.92 10.45 12.05
N ILE A 46 -12.01 9.21 12.51
CA ILE A 46 -10.92 8.49 13.18
C ILE A 46 -9.83 8.17 12.17
N ARG A 47 -10.21 7.72 10.97
CA ARG A 47 -9.25 7.44 9.89
C ARG A 47 -8.43 8.68 9.56
N GLN A 48 -9.06 9.84 9.40
CA GLN A 48 -8.34 11.07 9.11
C GLN A 48 -7.39 11.47 10.23
N SER A 49 -7.83 11.45 11.49
CA SER A 49 -6.99 11.83 12.63
C SER A 49 -5.77 10.92 12.80
N VAL A 50 -5.95 9.60 12.70
CA VAL A 50 -4.84 8.63 12.82
C VAL A 50 -3.90 8.73 11.63
N LEU A 51 -4.41 8.91 10.40
CA LEU A 51 -3.53 9.04 9.23
C LEU A 51 -2.71 10.32 9.24
N LEU A 52 -3.25 11.42 9.76
CA LEU A 52 -2.49 12.65 9.98
C LEU A 52 -1.35 12.42 10.98
N TRP A 53 -1.61 11.69 12.07
CA TRP A 53 -0.58 11.33 13.05
C TRP A 53 0.57 10.52 12.44
N VAL A 54 0.24 9.50 11.64
CA VAL A 54 1.25 8.66 10.98
C VAL A 54 1.92 9.37 9.79
N GLY A 55 1.48 10.59 9.45
CA GLY A 55 2.03 11.37 8.35
C GLY A 55 1.51 10.96 6.96
N CYS A 56 0.45 10.16 6.87
CA CYS A 56 -0.20 9.75 5.63
C CYS A 56 -1.23 10.79 5.16
N VAL A 57 -0.77 12.01 4.88
CA VAL A 57 -1.61 13.19 4.63
C VAL A 57 -2.61 13.01 3.48
N ALA A 58 -2.25 12.28 2.41
CA ALA A 58 -3.14 12.02 1.27
C ALA A 58 -3.92 10.69 1.40
N GLY A 59 -3.93 10.10 2.60
CA GLY A 59 -4.66 8.89 2.93
C GLY A 59 -3.87 7.59 2.69
N ALA A 60 -4.05 6.61 3.58
CA ALA A 60 -3.53 5.25 3.42
C ALA A 60 -4.56 4.34 2.75
N LEU A 61 -4.13 3.54 1.79
CA LEU A 61 -5.00 2.56 1.14
C LEU A 61 -5.39 1.44 2.10
N GLY A 62 -6.58 0.86 1.88
CA GLY A 62 -6.93 -0.44 2.44
C GLY A 62 -6.08 -1.56 1.84
N ASP A 63 -5.98 -2.71 2.51
CA ASP A 63 -5.27 -3.87 1.95
C ASP A 63 -5.89 -4.37 0.65
N ASP A 64 -7.23 -4.51 0.59
CA ASP A 64 -7.94 -4.86 -0.64
C ASP A 64 -7.82 -3.79 -1.73
N GLU A 65 -7.78 -2.51 -1.32
CA GLU A 65 -7.60 -1.40 -2.24
C GLU A 65 -6.19 -1.41 -2.87
N TYR A 66 -5.15 -1.66 -2.07
CA TYR A 66 -3.79 -1.87 -2.58
C TYR A 66 -3.73 -3.02 -3.58
N ARG A 67 -4.35 -4.16 -3.24
CA ARG A 67 -4.39 -5.34 -4.12
C ARG A 67 -5.07 -5.03 -5.44
N SER A 68 -6.26 -4.42 -5.38
CA SER A 68 -7.03 -4.01 -6.55
C SER A 68 -6.25 -3.05 -7.45
N LYS A 69 -5.67 -1.99 -6.88
CA LYS A 69 -4.95 -0.97 -7.65
C LYS A 69 -3.65 -1.51 -8.28
N LEU A 70 -2.90 -2.34 -7.55
CA LEU A 70 -1.72 -3.02 -8.11
C LEU A 70 -2.11 -3.96 -9.25
N SER A 71 -3.18 -4.74 -9.08
CA SER A 71 -3.68 -5.64 -10.12
C SER A 71 -4.15 -4.86 -11.35
N ALA A 72 -4.89 -3.76 -11.16
CA ALA A 72 -5.34 -2.87 -12.22
C ALA A 72 -4.17 -2.21 -12.98
N ALA A 73 -3.04 -1.97 -12.32
CA ALA A 73 -1.82 -1.49 -12.97
C ALA A 73 -1.07 -2.59 -13.76
N GLY A 74 -1.44 -3.86 -13.59
CA GLY A 74 -0.87 -5.01 -14.29
C GLY A 74 0.12 -5.84 -13.47
N PHE A 75 0.27 -5.57 -12.17
CA PHE A 75 1.12 -6.39 -11.31
C PHE A 75 0.46 -7.73 -10.95
N GLU A 76 1.31 -8.74 -10.75
CA GLU A 76 0.96 -10.09 -10.30
C GLU A 76 1.69 -10.43 -8.98
N GLN A 77 1.35 -11.56 -8.38
CA GLN A 77 1.98 -12.07 -7.14
C GLN A 77 1.96 -11.01 -6.02
N ILE A 78 0.79 -10.39 -5.80
CA ILE A 78 0.64 -9.29 -4.84
C ILE A 78 0.55 -9.85 -3.43
N GLU A 79 1.48 -9.41 -2.59
CA GLU A 79 1.59 -9.79 -1.19
C GLU A 79 1.60 -8.53 -0.32
N ILE A 80 0.86 -8.57 0.78
CA ILE A 80 0.86 -7.53 1.80
C ILE A 80 1.16 -8.23 3.11
N GLU A 81 2.37 -8.01 3.63
CA GLU A 81 2.86 -8.61 4.86
C GLU A 81 2.92 -7.53 5.96
N PRO A 82 2.09 -7.63 7.01
CA PRO A 82 2.16 -6.72 8.15
C PRO A 82 3.52 -6.81 8.84
N THR A 83 4.17 -5.68 9.09
CA THR A 83 5.45 -5.60 9.83
C THR A 83 5.27 -5.05 11.23
N ARG A 84 4.33 -4.11 11.40
CA ARG A 84 3.89 -3.60 12.71
C ARG A 84 2.40 -3.33 12.66
N ILE A 85 1.67 -3.82 13.65
CA ILE A 85 0.25 -3.51 13.84
C ILE A 85 0.16 -2.45 14.93
N TYR A 86 -0.50 -1.33 14.64
CA TYR A 86 -0.71 -0.26 15.60
C TYR A 86 -1.92 -0.58 16.49
N ARG A 87 -1.78 -0.24 17.77
CA ARG A 87 -2.83 -0.31 18.78
C ARG A 87 -3.24 1.09 19.22
N ALA A 88 -4.40 1.20 19.84
CA ALA A 88 -4.91 2.43 20.42
C ALA A 88 -3.94 3.04 21.43
N GLU A 89 -3.21 2.19 22.17
CA GLU A 89 -2.14 2.63 23.08
C GLU A 89 -0.99 3.35 22.36
N ASP A 90 -0.62 2.94 21.14
CA ASP A 90 0.44 3.59 20.35
C ASP A 90 0.05 5.03 19.97
N ALA A 91 -1.25 5.29 19.80
CA ALA A 91 -1.77 6.59 19.37
C ALA A 91 -2.33 7.42 20.54
N ARG A 92 -2.34 6.90 21.78
CA ARG A 92 -3.02 7.50 22.96
C ARG A 92 -2.59 8.95 23.21
N GLU A 93 -1.29 9.23 23.20
CA GLU A 93 -0.76 10.57 23.47
C GLU A 93 -1.23 11.59 22.42
N PHE A 94 -1.18 11.23 21.14
CA PHE A 94 -1.61 12.12 20.05
C PHE A 94 -3.13 12.31 20.00
N LEU A 95 -3.89 11.23 20.19
CA LEU A 95 -5.35 11.26 20.19
C LEU A 95 -5.89 12.07 21.37
N SER A 96 -5.25 11.97 22.54
CA SER A 96 -5.61 12.78 23.71
C SER A 96 -5.37 14.27 23.46
N ALA A 97 -4.27 14.62 22.77
CA ALA A 97 -3.99 16.00 22.37
C ALA A 97 -4.99 16.54 21.32
N ALA A 98 -5.67 15.66 20.58
CA ALA A 98 -6.71 16.00 19.62
C ALA A 98 -8.14 15.96 20.22
N ASP A 99 -8.28 15.87 21.55
CA ASP A 99 -9.56 15.77 22.27
C ASP A 99 -10.42 14.57 21.85
N VAL A 100 -9.77 13.47 21.46
CA VAL A 100 -10.43 12.22 21.09
C VAL A 100 -10.42 11.25 22.26
N ASP A 101 -11.60 10.77 22.68
CA ASP A 101 -11.73 9.72 23.69
C ASP A 101 -11.13 8.41 23.19
N VAL A 102 -9.94 8.10 23.70
CA VAL A 102 -9.12 6.94 23.32
C VAL A 102 -9.84 5.61 23.59
N ASP A 103 -10.61 5.53 24.67
CA ASP A 103 -11.29 4.28 25.05
C ASP A 103 -12.50 4.04 24.14
N ALA A 104 -13.19 5.10 23.72
CA ALA A 104 -14.28 5.02 22.74
C ALA A 104 -13.82 4.70 21.31
N ILE A 105 -12.55 4.93 20.98
CA ILE A 105 -12.00 4.66 19.65
C ILE A 105 -11.10 3.43 19.56
N SER A 106 -10.78 2.79 20.68
CA SER A 106 -9.91 1.60 20.67
C SER A 106 -10.34 0.52 19.66
N PRO A 107 -11.64 0.14 19.54
CA PRO A 107 -12.10 -0.81 18.52
C PRO A 107 -11.95 -0.35 17.06
N GLN A 108 -11.69 0.95 16.85
CA GLN A 108 -11.52 1.58 15.54
C GLN A 108 -10.04 1.74 15.17
N VAL A 109 -9.12 1.51 16.10
CA VAL A 109 -7.66 1.63 15.88
C VAL A 109 -7.00 0.27 15.97
N ASP A 110 -7.35 -0.53 16.97
CA ASP A 110 -6.72 -1.81 17.25
C ASP A 110 -6.79 -2.76 16.06
N GLY A 111 -5.61 -3.08 15.50
CA GLY A 111 -5.51 -4.02 14.38
C GLY A 111 -5.91 -3.46 13.02
N LYS A 112 -6.37 -2.20 12.96
CA LYS A 112 -6.89 -1.58 11.73
C LYS A 112 -5.88 -0.74 10.98
N PHE A 113 -4.79 -0.34 11.63
CA PHE A 113 -3.66 0.36 11.01
C PHE A 113 -2.41 -0.50 11.15
N MET A 114 -1.65 -0.63 10.08
CA MET A 114 -0.41 -1.39 10.09
C MET A 114 0.64 -0.79 9.16
N SER A 115 1.90 -0.86 9.56
CA SER A 115 2.99 -0.84 8.58
C SER A 115 3.03 -2.19 7.89
N ALA A 116 3.20 -2.20 6.58
CA ALA A 116 3.27 -3.44 5.81
C ALA A 116 4.30 -3.36 4.68
N PHE A 117 4.92 -4.50 4.38
CA PHE A 117 5.59 -4.70 3.11
C PHE A 117 4.56 -5.06 2.04
N VAL A 118 4.48 -4.23 1.01
CA VAL A 118 3.67 -4.47 -0.18
C VAL A 118 4.61 -4.89 -1.31
N ARG A 119 4.48 -6.14 -1.75
CA ARG A 119 5.33 -6.75 -2.78
C ARG A 119 4.47 -7.16 -3.97
N ALA A 120 4.99 -6.95 -5.17
CA ALA A 120 4.37 -7.41 -6.40
C ALA A 120 5.39 -7.56 -7.52
N VAL A 121 5.03 -8.28 -8.59
CA VAL A 121 5.91 -8.59 -9.71
C VAL A 121 5.27 -8.12 -11.01
N LYS A 122 6.04 -7.44 -11.86
CA LYS A 122 5.65 -7.20 -13.25
C LYS A 122 5.81 -8.51 -14.02
N PRO A 123 4.79 -8.98 -14.75
CA PRO A 123 4.89 -10.21 -15.53
C PRO A 123 6.13 -10.22 -16.42
N ALA A 124 6.78 -11.37 -16.58
CA ALA A 124 7.98 -11.52 -17.41
C ALA A 124 7.73 -11.31 -18.92
N GLY A 125 6.47 -11.01 -19.30
CA GLY A 125 5.98 -11.18 -20.65
C GLY A 125 5.80 -12.67 -20.96
N LYS A 126 4.93 -13.00 -21.92
CA LYS A 126 5.12 -14.26 -22.61
C LYS A 126 6.49 -14.15 -23.28
N SER A 127 7.42 -15.04 -22.99
CA SER A 127 8.42 -15.35 -24.00
C SER A 127 7.59 -15.62 -25.25
N ASN A 128 7.77 -14.84 -26.32
CA ASN A 128 7.37 -15.38 -27.60
C ASN A 128 8.39 -16.50 -27.80
N PRO A 129 8.03 -17.80 -27.65
CA PRO A 129 8.91 -18.80 -28.21
C PRO A 129 8.93 -18.44 -29.69
N CYS A 130 10.09 -18.03 -30.18
CA CYS A 130 10.23 -17.65 -31.56
C CYS A 130 10.12 -18.94 -32.38
N CYS A 131 8.89 -19.39 -32.65
CA CYS A 131 8.56 -20.64 -33.32
C CYS A 131 8.37 -20.45 -34.83
N GLY A 132 8.94 -19.39 -35.41
CA GLY A 132 8.90 -19.11 -36.84
C GLY A 132 10.26 -19.37 -37.50
N PRO A 133 10.31 -19.85 -38.75
CA PRO A 133 11.56 -20.15 -39.46
C PRO A 133 12.46 -18.92 -39.71
N THR A 134 12.01 -17.70 -39.39
CA THR A 134 12.73 -16.43 -39.60
C THR A 134 13.33 -15.85 -38.32
N CYS A 135 13.30 -16.57 -37.20
CA CYS A 135 13.69 -16.05 -35.88
C CYS A 135 15.21 -16.05 -35.59
N CYS A 136 16.05 -16.52 -36.51
CA CYS A 136 17.50 -16.45 -36.42
C CYS A 136 18.05 -15.71 -37.63
N ASN A 137 18.19 -14.38 -37.52
CA ASN A 137 19.13 -13.56 -38.29
C ASN A 137 19.51 -12.35 -37.43
#